data_AF-A0A524GN20-F1
#
_entry.id   AF-A0A524GN20-F1
#
_cell.length_a   1.000
_cell.length_b   1.000
_cell.length_c   1.000
_cell.angle_alpha   90.00
_cell.angle_beta   90.00
_cell.angle_gamma   90.00
#
_symmetry.space_group_name_H-M   'P 1'
#
loop_
_entity.id
_entity.type
_entity.pdbx_description
1 polymer ?
#
loop_
_entity_poly.entity_id
_entity_poly.type
_entity_poly.pdbx_seq_one_letter_code
_entity_poly.pdbx_strand_id
1 'polypeptide(L)'
;MTGIDRFICAAAQVQMCIENDSCYTASAWELNVPDFVVIDLDKKVVSTTKASGLNRSTTFTSVSKSNGTLFLQGVEAGRAFSFVIDEATGRMTVAVARDGITVNVFGACTATNI
;
A
#
# COMPACT_ATOMS: atom_id res chain seq x y z
N MET A 1 13.46 6.72 -5.96
CA MET A 1 12.64 5.69 -6.64
C MET A 1 12.29 6.04 -8.09
N THR A 2 12.69 7.20 -8.60
CA THR A 2 12.49 7.57 -10.01
C THR A 2 13.03 6.52 -10.97
N GLY A 3 12.21 6.07 -11.90
CA GLY A 3 12.58 5.08 -12.93
C GLY A 3 12.65 3.63 -12.45
N ILE A 4 12.15 3.32 -11.26
CA ILE A 4 12.09 1.96 -10.72
C ILE A 4 10.66 1.43 -10.82
N ASP A 5 10.48 0.37 -11.61
CA ASP A 5 9.15 -0.21 -11.86
C ASP A 5 8.84 -1.42 -10.96
N ARG A 6 9.82 -1.87 -10.16
CA ARG A 6 9.62 -2.88 -9.12
C ARG A 6 10.33 -2.51 -7.83
N PHE A 7 9.58 -2.45 -6.74
CA PHE A 7 10.06 -1.98 -5.44
C PHE A 7 9.32 -2.66 -4.28
N ILE A 8 9.94 -2.64 -3.11
CA ILE A 8 9.37 -3.17 -1.87
C ILE A 8 8.97 -2.00 -0.97
N CYS A 9 7.83 -2.12 -0.30
CA CYS A 9 7.33 -1.15 0.66
C CYS A 9 7.13 -1.81 2.01
N ALA A 10 7.47 -1.08 3.07
CA ALA A 10 7.28 -1.48 4.45
C ALA A 10 6.20 -0.62 5.11
N ALA A 11 5.28 -1.25 5.85
CA ALA A 11 4.33 -0.56 6.71
C ALA A 11 5.04 -0.11 8.00
N ALA A 12 4.81 1.14 8.43
CA ALA A 12 5.39 1.70 9.64
C ALA A 12 4.32 2.07 10.67
N GLN A 13 3.20 2.65 10.22
CA GLN A 13 2.09 3.02 11.08
C GLN A 13 0.77 2.68 10.39
N VAL A 14 -0.19 2.15 11.14
CA VAL A 14 -1.53 1.83 10.64
C VAL A 14 -2.58 2.53 11.50
N GLN A 15 -3.59 3.08 10.84
CA GLN A 15 -4.75 3.67 11.49
C GLN A 15 -6.02 3.10 10.89
N MET A 16 -6.97 2.72 11.72
CA MET A 16 -8.30 2.30 11.29
C MET A 16 -9.33 3.32 11.76
N CYS A 17 -10.30 3.62 10.90
CA CYS A 17 -11.41 4.52 11.19
C CYS A 17 -12.72 3.82 10.83
N ILE A 18 -13.70 3.84 11.74
CA ILE A 18 -15.05 3.33 11.53
C ILE A 18 -16.02 4.50 11.45
N GLU A 19 -17.03 4.38 10.60
CA GLU A 19 -18.12 5.35 10.49
C GLU A 19 -18.79 5.58 11.85
N ASN A 20 -18.98 6.86 12.21
CA ASN A 20 -19.53 7.30 13.50
C ASN A 20 -18.70 6.93 14.75
N ASP A 21 -17.43 6.52 14.58
CA ASP A 21 -16.50 6.26 15.68
C ASP A 21 -15.17 7.01 15.48
N SER A 22 -14.27 6.90 16.46
CA SER A 22 -12.92 7.47 16.42
C SER A 22 -11.99 6.67 15.52
N CYS A 23 -10.97 7.34 14.98
CA CYS A 23 -9.84 6.65 14.36
C CYS A 23 -8.86 6.18 15.45
N TYR A 24 -8.39 4.95 15.35
CA TYR A 24 -7.45 4.37 16.31
C TYR A 24 -6.20 3.84 15.61
N THR A 25 -5.07 4.00 16.29
CA THR A 25 -3.79 3.45 15.84
C THR A 25 -3.75 1.98 16.16
N ALA A 26 -3.32 1.17 15.19
CA ALA A 26 -3.09 -0.24 15.36
C ALA A 26 -1.73 -0.62 14.78
N SER A 27 -1.21 -1.73 15.22
CA SER A 27 -0.10 -2.39 14.54
C SER A 27 -0.59 -3.05 13.23
N ALA A 28 0.36 -3.32 12.33
CA ALA A 28 0.05 -4.03 11.10
C ALA A 28 -0.50 -5.44 11.37
N TRP A 29 0.03 -6.14 12.37
CA TRP A 29 -0.39 -7.50 12.72
C TRP A 29 -1.83 -7.56 13.25
N GLU A 30 -2.26 -6.62 14.09
CA GLU A 30 -3.62 -6.58 14.66
C GLU A 30 -4.69 -6.50 13.57
N LEU A 31 -4.38 -5.77 12.50
CA LEU A 31 -5.28 -5.56 11.37
C LEU A 31 -4.99 -6.49 10.18
N ASN A 32 -4.10 -7.47 10.36
CA ASN A 32 -3.67 -8.40 9.31
C ASN A 32 -3.17 -7.68 8.03
N VAL A 33 -2.57 -6.51 8.24
CA VAL A 33 -1.85 -5.74 7.22
C VAL A 33 -0.45 -6.34 7.09
N PRO A 34 0.01 -6.69 5.89
CA PRO A 34 1.36 -7.21 5.70
C PRO A 34 2.42 -6.16 6.07
N ASP A 35 3.48 -6.58 6.77
CA ASP A 35 4.63 -5.70 7.05
C ASP A 35 5.32 -5.23 5.78
N PHE A 36 5.37 -6.10 4.76
CA PHE A 36 6.01 -5.82 3.48
C PHE A 36 5.12 -6.22 2.30
N VAL A 37 5.06 -5.33 1.31
CA VAL A 37 4.49 -5.60 -0.01
C VAL A 37 5.50 -5.29 -1.11
N VAL A 38 5.45 -6.06 -2.19
CA VAL A 38 6.18 -5.80 -3.43
C VAL A 38 5.20 -5.25 -4.45
N ILE A 39 5.54 -4.11 -5.02
CA ILE A 39 4.80 -3.48 -6.12
C ILE A 39 5.58 -3.71 -7.41
N ASP A 40 4.88 -4.16 -8.43
CA ASP A 40 5.38 -4.35 -9.80
C ASP A 40 4.47 -3.54 -10.75
N LEU A 41 5.00 -2.44 -11.28
CA LEU A 41 4.27 -1.49 -12.14
C LEU A 41 4.02 -2.06 -13.53
N ASP A 42 4.95 -2.87 -14.05
CA ASP A 42 4.82 -3.50 -15.36
C ASP A 42 3.69 -4.53 -15.35
N LYS A 43 3.64 -5.35 -14.29
CA LYS A 43 2.60 -6.37 -14.11
C LYS A 43 1.31 -5.82 -13.49
N LYS A 44 1.36 -4.61 -12.98
CA LYS A 44 0.28 -3.95 -12.23
C LYS A 44 -0.22 -4.78 -11.04
N VAL A 45 0.71 -5.26 -10.23
CA VAL A 45 0.43 -6.15 -9.09
C VAL A 45 1.05 -5.60 -7.80
N VAL A 46 0.29 -5.71 -6.71
CA VAL A 46 0.80 -5.65 -5.33
C VAL A 46 0.76 -7.06 -4.75
N SER A 47 1.87 -7.54 -4.20
CA SER A 47 1.98 -8.88 -3.64
C SER A 47 2.67 -8.87 -2.29
N THR A 48 2.34 -9.82 -1.43
CA THR A 48 3.04 -9.98 -0.14
C THR A 48 4.37 -10.70 -0.32
N THR A 49 5.33 -10.42 0.58
CA THR A 49 6.58 -11.17 0.64
C THR A 49 6.37 -12.53 1.34
N LYS A 50 7.34 -13.45 1.23
CA LYS A 50 7.33 -14.71 1.98
C LYS A 50 7.22 -14.52 3.50
N ALA A 51 7.68 -13.38 4.02
CA ALA A 51 7.65 -13.07 5.45
C ALA A 51 6.22 -12.93 6.00
N SER A 52 5.24 -12.62 5.16
CA SER A 52 3.83 -12.55 5.61
C SER A 52 3.23 -13.92 5.92
N GLY A 53 3.89 -15.02 5.52
CA GLY A 53 3.33 -16.38 5.60
C GLY A 53 2.13 -16.63 4.69
N LEU A 54 1.74 -15.63 3.87
CA LEU A 54 0.55 -15.65 3.03
C LEU A 54 0.94 -15.28 1.60
N ASN A 55 0.40 -15.99 0.60
CA ASN A 55 0.65 -15.69 -0.81
C ASN A 55 -0.46 -14.78 -1.36
N ARG A 56 -0.66 -13.61 -0.76
CA ARG A 56 -1.67 -12.64 -1.19
C ARG A 56 -1.12 -11.82 -2.36
N SER A 57 -1.96 -11.59 -3.36
CA SER A 57 -1.66 -10.76 -4.52
C SER A 57 -2.94 -10.11 -5.00
N THR A 58 -2.85 -8.83 -5.40
CA THR A 58 -3.96 -8.07 -5.99
C THR A 58 -3.46 -7.33 -7.21
N THR A 59 -4.31 -7.20 -8.22
CA THR A 59 -4.04 -6.32 -9.36
C THR A 59 -4.52 -4.91 -9.05
N PHE A 60 -3.92 -3.91 -9.70
CA PHE A 60 -4.42 -2.54 -9.71
C PHE A 60 -4.70 -2.09 -11.14
N THR A 61 -5.69 -1.22 -11.31
CA THR A 61 -6.20 -0.84 -12.63
C THR A 61 -5.61 0.48 -13.11
N SER A 62 -5.22 1.36 -12.19
CA SER A 62 -4.69 2.68 -12.48
C SER A 62 -3.29 2.87 -11.90
N VAL A 63 -2.40 3.42 -12.72
CA VAL A 63 -1.11 3.97 -12.31
C VAL A 63 -0.91 5.29 -13.02
N SER A 64 -0.55 6.32 -12.27
CA SER A 64 -0.16 7.62 -12.83
C SER A 64 1.01 8.20 -12.06
N LYS A 65 1.80 9.01 -12.75
CA LYS A 65 2.91 9.78 -12.18
C LYS A 65 2.63 11.26 -12.41
N SER A 66 2.72 12.06 -11.36
CA SER A 66 2.53 13.51 -11.44
C SER A 66 3.40 14.20 -10.39
N ASN A 67 4.18 15.20 -10.81
CA ASN A 67 5.02 16.01 -9.92
C ASN A 67 5.89 15.20 -8.94
N GLY A 68 6.55 14.14 -9.44
CA GLY A 68 7.40 13.27 -8.61
C GLY A 68 6.64 12.40 -7.61
N THR A 69 5.33 12.24 -7.78
CA THR A 69 4.48 11.38 -6.97
C THR A 69 3.86 10.29 -7.84
N LEU A 70 3.90 9.06 -7.35
CA LEU A 70 3.28 7.89 -7.96
C LEU A 70 1.94 7.59 -7.28
N PHE A 71 0.91 7.38 -8.08
CA PHE A 71 -0.44 7.02 -7.64
C PHE A 71 -0.83 5.66 -8.20
N LEU A 72 -1.19 4.71 -7.33
CA LEU A 72 -1.65 3.37 -7.72
C LEU A 72 -3.03 3.12 -7.13
N GLN A 73 -3.99 2.68 -7.94
CA GLN A 73 -5.36 2.48 -7.47
C GLN A 73 -6.00 1.23 -8.04
N GLY A 74 -6.83 0.57 -7.22
CA GLY A 74 -7.55 -0.64 -7.60
C GLY A 74 -8.69 -0.97 -6.64
N VAL A 75 -9.40 -2.05 -6.95
CA VAL A 75 -10.47 -2.61 -6.14
C VAL A 75 -10.29 -4.12 -6.06
N GLU A 76 -10.32 -4.66 -4.86
CA GLU A 76 -10.17 -6.10 -4.60
C GLU A 76 -11.17 -6.55 -3.53
N ALA A 77 -11.95 -7.59 -3.82
CA ALA A 77 -12.94 -8.17 -2.91
C ALA A 77 -13.84 -7.11 -2.20
N GLY A 78 -14.31 -6.11 -2.96
CA GLY A 78 -15.16 -5.02 -2.45
C GLY A 78 -14.44 -3.95 -1.64
N ARG A 79 -13.10 -3.91 -1.66
CA ARG A 79 -12.27 -2.90 -1.02
C ARG A 79 -11.55 -2.08 -2.08
N ALA A 80 -11.75 -0.77 -2.09
CA ALA A 80 -10.96 0.15 -2.89
C ALA A 80 -9.63 0.42 -2.17
N PHE A 81 -8.54 0.52 -2.91
CA PHE A 81 -7.24 0.92 -2.35
C PHE A 81 -6.57 1.98 -3.23
N SER A 82 -5.79 2.85 -2.58
CA SER A 82 -5.00 3.90 -3.22
C SER A 82 -3.65 4.02 -2.53
N PHE A 83 -2.57 3.85 -3.27
CA PHE A 83 -1.20 4.13 -2.84
C PHE A 83 -0.77 5.47 -3.41
N VAL A 84 -0.11 6.27 -2.58
CA VAL A 84 0.54 7.54 -2.93
C VAL A 84 1.98 7.45 -2.46
N ILE A 85 2.93 7.56 -3.37
CA ILE A 85 4.35 7.35 -3.08
C ILE A 85 5.14 8.55 -3.61
N ASP A 86 5.86 9.23 -2.73
CA ASP A 86 6.82 10.26 -3.10
C ASP A 86 8.06 9.59 -3.70
N GLU A 87 8.36 9.85 -4.97
CA GLU A 87 9.43 9.14 -5.68
C GLU A 87 10.84 9.53 -5.19
N ALA A 88 11.01 10.72 -4.62
CA ALA A 88 12.30 11.21 -4.16
C ALA A 88 12.71 10.56 -2.83
N THR A 89 11.77 10.48 -1.89
CA THR A 89 11.99 10.00 -0.51
C THR A 89 11.55 8.56 -0.30
N GLY A 90 10.72 8.03 -1.19
CA GLY A 90 10.08 6.73 -1.04
C GLY A 90 8.97 6.69 0.00
N ARG A 91 8.59 7.83 0.60
CA ARG A 91 7.50 7.86 1.59
C ARG A 91 6.19 7.43 0.95
N MET A 92 5.50 6.51 1.61
CA MET A 92 4.27 5.88 1.13
C MET A 92 3.11 6.22 2.07
N THR A 93 1.97 6.57 1.47
CA THR A 93 0.66 6.63 2.12
C THR A 93 -0.29 5.71 1.37
N VAL A 94 -1.03 4.87 2.09
CA VAL A 94 -2.02 3.97 1.51
C VAL A 94 -3.34 4.19 2.22
N ALA A 95 -4.42 4.28 1.46
CA ALA A 95 -5.78 4.23 1.97
C ALA A 95 -6.48 3.00 1.39
N VAL A 96 -7.10 2.19 2.27
CA VAL A 96 -7.95 1.06 1.90
C VAL A 96 -9.34 1.32 2.48
N ALA A 97 -10.33 1.41 1.62
CA ALA A 97 -11.70 1.75 1.99
C ALA A 97 -12.67 0.65 1.57
N ARG A 98 -13.68 0.42 2.40
CA ARG A 98 -14.94 -0.21 2.02
C ARG A 98 -16.06 0.52 2.77
N ASP A 99 -17.29 0.11 2.55
CA ASP A 99 -18.44 0.68 3.23
C ASP A 99 -18.25 0.69 4.77
N GLY A 100 -18.46 1.86 5.39
CA GLY A 100 -18.38 2.10 6.83
C GLY A 100 -16.99 2.02 7.49
N ILE A 101 -15.89 1.73 6.76
CA ILE A 101 -14.56 1.55 7.37
C ILE A 101 -13.40 1.89 6.42
N THR A 102 -12.37 2.53 6.97
CA THR A 102 -11.10 2.77 6.26
C THR A 102 -9.90 2.32 7.09
N VAL A 103 -8.86 1.88 6.40
CA VAL A 103 -7.55 1.58 6.97
C VAL A 103 -6.51 2.40 6.21
N ASN A 104 -5.78 3.23 6.93
CA ASN A 104 -4.69 4.05 6.41
C ASN A 104 -3.35 3.45 6.85
N VAL A 105 -2.39 3.37 5.94
CA VAL A 105 -1.04 2.87 6.20
C VAL A 105 -0.03 3.93 5.79
N PHE A 106 0.89 4.26 6.69
CA PHE A 106 2.06 5.08 6.41
C PHE A 106 3.30 4.20 6.42
N GLY A 107 4.24 4.49 5.54
CA GLY A 107 5.45 3.68 5.40
C GLY A 107 6.46 4.27 4.45
N ALA A 108 7.35 3.41 3.98
CA ALA A 108 8.35 3.78 2.99
C ALA A 108 8.62 2.62 2.03
N CYS A 109 9.01 2.98 0.82
CA CYS A 109 9.37 2.08 -0.24
C CYS A 109 10.85 2.26 -0.61
N THR A 110 11.46 1.19 -1.09
CA THR A 110 12.82 1.17 -1.61
C THR A 110 12.94 0.19 -2.76
N ALA A 111 13.99 0.34 -3.56
CA ALA A 111 14.26 -0.54 -4.67
C ALA A 111 14.51 -1.98 -4.19
N THR A 112 14.16 -2.99 -5.00
CA THR A 112 14.43 -4.40 -4.64
C THR A 112 15.85 -4.87 -4.96
N ASN A 113 16.67 -4.05 -5.62
CA ASN A 113 18.01 -4.38 -6.10
C ASN A 113 19.13 -3.82 -5.21
N ILE A 114 18.90 -3.77 -3.89
CA ILE A 114 19.94 -3.39 -2.91
C ILE A 114 20.89 -4.55 -2.70
#